data_AF-A0A8C6Z9S6-F1
#
_entry.id   AF-A0A8C6Z9S6-F1
#
_cell.length_a   1.000
_cell.length_b   1.000
_cell.length_c   1.000
_cell.angle_alpha   90.00
_cell.angle_beta   90.00
_cell.angle_gamma   90.00
#
_symmetry.space_group_name_H-M   'P 1'
#
loop_
_entity.id
_entity.type
_entity.pdbx_description
1 polymer ?
#
loop_
_entity_poly.entity_id
_entity_poly.type
_entity_poly.pdbx_seq_one_letter_code
_entity_poly.pdbx_strand_id
1 'polypeptide(L)'
;LKTALVFVWRQTRALLFKNCLVKCRTKKSSVQEVLFPLFFLFWLILMSMMHPHKKYGEVPNTDLGTLDTSLLVNLIVGYTPPTTMTREIMKKVAFDNFEDGIITEEYLSEEELQEASAFKPSNFVGVVFNDAMSYQLRFPDSVTMSSLYMESRASCSSLVKGCESVTYWHSGFTALQACIDAAIIQLKTNRSVWEQLELTRAVVMGEAEVMEIDSFPRAIILIYLVIAFSPFGYYLASHIVAEKERKLKEFMKILGLHDTAFWYVSIWYNLIILEKM
;
A
#
# COMPACT_ATOMS: atom_id res chain seq x y z
N LEU A 1 -9.25 63.15 2.66
CA LEU A 1 -9.33 61.69 2.45
C LEU A 1 -10.17 61.28 1.21
N LYS A 2 -11.42 61.72 1.05
CA LYS A 2 -12.29 61.32 -0.08
C LYS A 2 -11.72 61.63 -1.49
N THR A 3 -11.09 62.78 -1.67
CA THR A 3 -10.49 63.20 -2.95
C THR A 3 -9.25 62.39 -3.34
N ALA A 4 -8.43 61.99 -2.37
CA ALA A 4 -7.28 61.12 -2.60
C ALA A 4 -7.70 59.72 -3.05
N LEU A 5 -8.77 59.17 -2.47
CA LEU A 5 -9.30 57.85 -2.84
C LEU A 5 -9.86 57.84 -4.27
N VAL A 6 -10.54 58.92 -4.67
CA VAL A 6 -11.09 59.09 -6.03
C VAL A 6 -9.96 59.22 -7.07
N PHE A 7 -8.88 59.93 -6.74
CA PHE A 7 -7.71 60.05 -7.62
C PHE A 7 -6.98 58.71 -7.79
N VAL A 8 -6.74 57.99 -6.69
CA VAL A 8 -6.13 56.65 -6.70
C VAL A 8 -6.99 55.68 -7.50
N TRP A 9 -8.32 55.68 -7.34
CA TRP A 9 -9.24 54.84 -8.10
C TRP A 9 -9.22 55.12 -9.61
N ARG A 10 -9.11 56.40 -10.00
CA ARG A 10 -9.03 56.78 -11.41
C ARG A 10 -7.71 56.33 -12.04
N GLN A 11 -6.62 56.41 -11.27
CA GLN A 11 -5.30 55.91 -11.67
C GLN A 11 -5.26 54.38 -11.77
N THR A 12 -5.80 53.64 -10.78
CA THR A 12 -5.85 52.17 -10.83
C THR A 12 -6.70 51.68 -11.99
N ARG A 13 -7.85 52.32 -12.27
CA ARG A 13 -8.69 51.99 -13.43
C ARG A 13 -7.98 52.23 -14.77
N ALA A 14 -7.24 53.32 -14.90
CA ALA A 14 -6.48 53.61 -16.12
C ALA A 14 -5.32 52.61 -16.34
N LEU A 15 -4.63 52.23 -15.26
CA LEU A 15 -3.57 51.23 -15.30
C LEU A 15 -4.12 49.83 -15.63
N LEU A 16 -5.25 49.43 -15.05
CA LEU A 16 -5.94 48.19 -15.39
C LEU A 16 -6.35 48.16 -16.87
N PHE A 17 -6.90 49.27 -17.39
CA PHE A 17 -7.27 49.36 -18.80
C PHE A 17 -6.05 49.25 -19.72
N LYS A 18 -4.93 49.90 -19.38
CA LYS A 18 -3.66 49.77 -20.10
C LYS A 18 -3.16 48.32 -20.08
N ASN A 19 -3.18 47.66 -18.93
CA ASN A 19 -2.72 46.27 -18.80
C ASN A 19 -3.62 45.31 -19.60
N CYS A 20 -4.94 45.49 -19.56
CA CYS A 20 -5.88 44.75 -20.41
C CYS A 20 -5.60 44.95 -21.91
N LEU A 21 -5.34 46.19 -22.36
CA LEU A 21 -5.01 46.47 -23.76
C LEU A 21 -3.68 45.84 -24.20
N VAL A 22 -2.67 45.86 -23.33
CA VAL A 22 -1.38 45.20 -23.60
C VAL A 22 -1.58 43.69 -23.72
N LYS A 23 -2.39 43.08 -22.86
CA LYS A 23 -2.75 41.64 -22.93
C LYS A 23 -3.52 41.30 -24.21
N CYS A 24 -4.47 42.13 -24.61
CA CYS A 24 -5.20 41.97 -25.87
C CYS A 24 -4.29 42.04 -27.10
N ARG A 25 -3.11 42.69 -27.00
CA ARG A 25 -2.11 42.77 -28.06
C ARG A 25 -1.18 41.56 -28.09
N THR A 26 -0.98 40.87 -26.97
CA THR A 26 -0.15 39.65 -26.84
C THR A 26 -0.99 38.37 -26.77
N LYS A 27 -1.97 38.22 -27.69
CA LYS A 27 -2.95 37.11 -27.71
C LYS A 27 -2.34 35.72 -27.58
N LYS A 28 -1.18 35.45 -28.20
CA LYS A 28 -0.52 34.13 -28.16
C LYS A 28 -0.04 33.75 -26.75
N SER A 29 0.55 34.69 -26.01
CA SER A 29 0.97 34.47 -24.61
C SER A 29 -0.23 34.26 -23.71
N SER A 30 -1.28 35.07 -23.88
CA SER A 30 -2.47 35.02 -23.03
C SER A 30 -3.28 33.73 -23.19
N VAL A 31 -3.31 33.12 -24.38
CA VAL A 31 -3.97 31.82 -24.61
C VAL A 31 -3.17 30.70 -23.95
N GLN A 32 -1.84 30.74 -24.10
CA GLN A 32 -0.93 29.76 -23.51
C GLN A 32 -1.00 29.77 -21.97
N GLU A 33 -1.12 30.94 -21.37
CA GLU A 33 -1.27 31.15 -19.92
C GLU A 33 -2.51 30.51 -19.31
N VAL A 34 -3.60 30.40 -20.08
CA VAL A 34 -4.87 29.80 -19.62
C VAL A 34 -4.96 28.32 -19.99
N LEU A 35 -4.47 27.96 -21.17
CA LEU A 35 -4.52 26.60 -21.68
C LEU A 35 -3.65 25.63 -20.86
N PHE A 36 -2.47 26.07 -20.40
CA PHE A 36 -1.58 25.21 -19.62
C PHE A 36 -2.15 24.80 -18.24
N PRO A 37 -2.61 25.74 -17.39
CA PRO A 37 -3.25 25.38 -16.12
C PRO A 37 -4.48 24.49 -16.31
N LEU A 38 -5.34 24.77 -17.29
CA LEU A 38 -6.50 23.95 -17.61
C LEU A 38 -6.12 22.54 -18.05
N PHE A 39 -5.08 22.42 -18.89
CA PHE A 39 -4.54 21.14 -19.32
C PHE A 39 -4.03 20.33 -18.13
N PHE A 40 -3.21 20.91 -17.25
CA PHE A 40 -2.69 20.20 -16.07
C PHE A 40 -3.80 19.85 -15.05
N LEU A 41 -4.78 20.72 -14.85
CA LEU A 41 -5.96 20.43 -14.01
C LEU A 41 -6.79 19.28 -14.58
N PHE A 42 -7.01 19.27 -15.90
CA PHE A 42 -7.69 18.17 -16.57
C PHE A 42 -6.94 16.84 -16.39
N TRP A 43 -5.62 16.83 -16.54
CA TRP A 43 -4.79 15.65 -16.29
C TRP A 43 -4.82 15.20 -14.83
N LEU A 44 -4.82 16.13 -13.87
CA LEU A 44 -4.97 15.81 -12.46
C LEU A 44 -6.30 15.13 -12.14
N ILE A 45 -7.40 15.63 -12.71
CA ILE A 45 -8.72 15.01 -12.57
C ILE A 45 -8.72 13.63 -13.20
N LEU A 46 -8.16 13.48 -14.40
CA LEU A 46 -8.07 12.19 -15.08
C LEU A 46 -7.27 11.18 -14.24
N MET A 47 -6.10 11.56 -13.72
CA MET A 47 -5.29 10.71 -12.86
C MET A 47 -6.01 10.33 -11.56
N SER A 48 -6.74 11.28 -10.97
CA SER A 48 -7.56 11.03 -9.77
C SER A 48 -8.73 10.08 -10.06
N MET A 49 -9.30 10.12 -11.27
CA MET A 49 -10.36 9.20 -11.69
C MET A 49 -9.81 7.80 -12.02
N MET A 50 -8.61 7.72 -12.59
CA MET A 50 -7.96 6.45 -12.94
C MET A 50 -7.50 5.67 -11.70
N HIS A 51 -7.17 6.35 -10.60
CA HIS A 51 -6.80 5.74 -9.33
C HIS A 51 -7.73 6.20 -8.20
N PRO A 52 -8.98 5.69 -8.16
CA PRO A 52 -9.87 5.99 -7.04
C PRO A 52 -9.30 5.43 -5.74
N HIS A 53 -9.56 6.10 -4.63
CA HIS A 53 -9.25 5.57 -3.30
C HIS A 53 -9.93 4.22 -3.11
N LYS A 54 -9.14 3.22 -2.72
CA LYS A 54 -9.67 1.91 -2.35
C LYS A 54 -10.34 2.07 -0.99
N LYS A 55 -11.64 1.81 -0.95
CA LYS A 55 -12.41 1.74 0.29
C LYS A 55 -12.59 0.28 0.63
N TYR A 56 -12.13 -0.13 1.79
CA TYR A 56 -12.42 -1.45 2.33
C TYR A 56 -13.53 -1.30 3.36
N GLY A 57 -14.58 -2.11 3.23
CA GLY A 57 -15.63 -2.20 4.24
C GLY A 57 -15.11 -2.88 5.51
N GLU A 58 -15.94 -2.87 6.55
CA GLU A 58 -15.66 -3.62 7.77
C GLU A 58 -15.58 -5.11 7.44
N VAL A 59 -14.51 -5.76 7.91
CA VAL A 59 -14.39 -7.21 7.82
C VAL A 59 -14.77 -7.76 9.20
N PRO A 60 -15.87 -8.52 9.32
CA PRO A 60 -16.25 -9.10 10.61
C PRO A 60 -15.30 -10.22 11.03
N ASN A 61 -15.26 -10.51 12.33
CA ASN A 61 -14.58 -11.69 12.84
C ASN A 61 -15.14 -12.94 12.17
N THR A 62 -14.28 -13.83 11.69
CA THR A 62 -14.70 -15.10 11.10
C THR A 62 -14.08 -16.27 11.84
N ASP A 63 -14.93 -17.16 12.34
CA ASP A 63 -14.49 -18.41 12.98
C ASP A 63 -14.09 -19.41 11.90
N LEU A 64 -12.86 -19.91 11.98
CA LEU A 64 -12.32 -20.93 11.08
C LEU A 64 -12.61 -22.36 11.56
N GLY A 65 -13.28 -22.49 12.71
CA GLY A 65 -13.60 -23.76 13.33
C GLY A 65 -12.46 -24.33 14.16
N THR A 66 -12.63 -25.59 14.53
CA THR A 66 -11.61 -26.40 15.22
C THR A 66 -10.57 -26.91 14.24
N LEU A 67 -9.46 -27.40 14.77
CA LEU A 67 -8.37 -27.97 13.99
C LEU A 67 -8.86 -29.22 13.23
N ASP A 68 -8.89 -29.15 11.89
CA ASP A 68 -9.32 -30.29 11.07
C ASP A 68 -8.12 -31.17 10.70
N THR A 69 -8.06 -32.34 11.31
CA THR A 69 -7.01 -33.34 11.05
C THR A 69 -7.29 -34.19 9.82
N SER A 70 -8.50 -34.16 9.26
CA SER A 70 -8.86 -34.98 8.09
C SER A 70 -8.00 -34.65 6.85
N LEU A 71 -7.51 -33.42 6.76
CA LEU A 71 -6.60 -32.94 5.71
C LEU A 71 -5.23 -33.65 5.73
N LEU A 72 -4.87 -34.28 6.84
CA LEU A 72 -3.59 -34.97 7.02
C LEU A 72 -3.63 -36.45 6.59
N VAL A 73 -4.82 -37.04 6.37
CA VAL A 73 -5.01 -38.49 6.13
C VAL A 73 -4.39 -38.99 4.80
N ASN A 74 -3.98 -38.08 3.91
CA ASN A 74 -3.30 -38.44 2.65
C ASN A 74 -1.93 -37.76 2.48
N LEU A 75 -1.38 -37.22 3.57
CA LEU A 75 -0.12 -36.48 3.56
C LEU A 75 1.06 -37.44 3.78
N ILE A 76 2.09 -37.31 2.95
CA ILE A 76 3.35 -38.04 3.12
C ILE A 76 4.31 -37.11 3.85
N VAL A 77 4.72 -37.50 5.06
CA VAL A 77 5.59 -36.69 5.91
C VAL A 77 7.00 -37.29 5.93
N GLY A 78 7.90 -36.68 5.18
CA GLY A 78 9.32 -37.01 5.21
C GLY A 78 10.02 -36.30 6.39
N TYR A 79 10.90 -36.98 7.12
CA TYR A 79 11.68 -36.33 8.18
C TYR A 79 13.17 -36.64 8.15
N THR A 80 13.97 -35.69 8.62
CA THR A 80 15.44 -35.77 8.74
C THR A 80 15.93 -34.94 9.93
N PRO A 81 17.04 -35.30 10.62
CA PRO A 81 17.78 -36.56 10.51
C PRO A 81 17.08 -37.71 11.27
N PRO A 82 17.34 -38.99 10.92
CA PRO A 82 16.67 -40.15 11.51
C PRO A 82 17.38 -40.61 12.79
N THR A 83 17.28 -39.79 13.84
CA THR A 83 17.78 -40.08 15.19
C THR A 83 16.77 -40.90 15.99
N THR A 84 17.21 -41.55 17.07
CA THR A 84 16.29 -42.31 17.96
C THR A 84 15.14 -41.45 18.45
N MET A 85 15.40 -40.19 18.81
CA MET A 85 14.39 -39.28 19.33
C MET A 85 13.41 -38.80 18.24
N THR A 86 13.90 -38.44 17.05
CA THR A 86 13.01 -38.00 15.95
C THR A 86 12.13 -39.14 15.47
N ARG A 87 12.63 -40.39 15.47
CA ARG A 87 11.81 -41.58 15.23
C ARG A 87 10.72 -41.76 16.27
N GLU A 88 11.03 -41.58 17.54
CA GLU A 88 10.02 -41.67 18.61
C GLU A 88 8.94 -40.60 18.47
N ILE A 89 9.33 -39.35 18.16
CA ILE A 89 8.39 -38.25 17.88
C ILE A 89 7.48 -38.59 16.70
N MET A 90 8.05 -38.96 15.56
CA MET A 90 7.27 -39.22 14.34
C MET A 90 6.41 -40.47 14.45
N LYS A 91 6.87 -41.49 15.18
CA LYS A 91 6.04 -42.65 15.54
C LYS A 91 4.83 -42.21 16.36
N LYS A 92 5.02 -41.35 17.36
CA LYS A 92 3.94 -40.81 18.18
C LYS A 92 2.91 -40.06 17.33
N VAL A 93 3.38 -39.19 16.43
CA VAL A 93 2.55 -38.42 15.48
C VAL A 93 1.72 -39.35 14.58
N ALA A 94 2.30 -40.45 14.11
CA ALA A 94 1.62 -41.40 13.24
C ALA A 94 0.56 -42.24 13.97
N PHE A 95 0.80 -42.61 15.24
CA PHE A 95 -0.07 -43.54 15.99
C PHE A 95 -1.15 -42.86 16.84
N ASP A 96 -0.87 -41.72 17.47
CA ASP A 96 -1.76 -41.17 18.50
C ASP A 96 -2.90 -40.31 17.91
N ASN A 97 -2.78 -39.87 16.65
CA ASN A 97 -3.65 -38.83 16.08
C ASN A 97 -4.50 -39.27 14.87
N PHE A 98 -4.30 -40.49 14.32
CA PHE A 98 -4.97 -40.91 13.08
C PHE A 98 -5.36 -42.40 13.11
N GLU A 99 -6.64 -42.70 12.90
CA GLU A 99 -7.11 -44.10 12.74
C GLU A 99 -6.59 -44.76 11.44
N ASP A 100 -6.37 -43.96 10.37
CA ASP A 100 -5.84 -44.41 9.07
C ASP A 100 -4.33 -44.12 8.86
N GLY A 101 -3.67 -43.46 9.82
CA GLY A 101 -2.22 -43.23 9.85
C GLY A 101 -1.68 -42.19 8.85
N ILE A 102 -0.78 -41.32 9.30
CA ILE A 102 0.08 -40.51 8.41
C ILE A 102 1.20 -41.39 7.86
N ILE A 103 1.49 -41.30 6.56
CA ILE A 103 2.61 -42.01 5.95
C ILE A 103 3.91 -41.24 6.25
N THR A 104 4.75 -41.79 7.12
CA THR A 104 6.04 -41.19 7.47
C THR A 104 7.21 -41.85 6.73
N GLU A 105 8.09 -41.06 6.11
CA GLU A 105 9.29 -41.54 5.42
C GLU A 105 10.58 -40.97 6.07
N GLU A 106 11.60 -41.80 6.26
CA GLU A 106 12.89 -41.39 6.83
C GLU A 106 13.87 -40.96 5.73
N TYR A 107 14.59 -39.86 5.93
CA TYR A 107 15.63 -39.37 5.04
C TYR A 107 16.93 -39.12 5.80
N LEU A 108 18.09 -39.43 5.20
CA LEU A 108 19.39 -39.32 5.89
C LEU A 108 19.91 -37.89 5.93
N SER A 109 19.62 -37.11 4.89
CA SER A 109 20.08 -35.73 4.77
C SER A 109 18.97 -34.79 4.34
N GLU A 110 19.22 -33.49 4.46
CA GLU A 110 18.26 -32.47 4.01
C GLU A 110 18.16 -32.46 2.48
N GLU A 111 19.26 -32.72 1.78
CA GLU A 111 19.32 -32.78 0.32
C GLU A 111 18.44 -33.92 -0.24
N GLU A 112 18.53 -35.11 0.34
CA GLU A 112 17.68 -36.25 -0.06
C GLU A 112 16.18 -35.94 0.11
N LEU A 113 15.85 -35.25 1.20
CA LEU A 113 14.47 -34.83 1.48
C LEU A 113 13.98 -33.77 0.47
N GLN A 114 14.86 -32.85 0.06
CA GLN A 114 14.54 -31.87 -0.99
C GLN A 114 14.34 -32.55 -2.35
N GLU A 115 15.20 -33.50 -2.72
CA GLU A 115 15.05 -34.26 -3.96
C GLU A 115 13.73 -35.06 -3.98
N ALA A 116 13.37 -35.68 -2.86
CA ALA A 116 12.10 -36.39 -2.72
C ALA A 116 10.90 -35.45 -2.85
N SER A 117 10.98 -34.24 -2.29
CA SER A 117 9.91 -33.22 -2.42
C SER A 117 9.70 -32.80 -3.87
N ALA A 118 10.77 -32.72 -4.67
CA ALA A 118 10.70 -32.38 -6.08
C ALA A 118 10.06 -33.51 -6.92
N PHE A 119 10.26 -34.78 -6.51
CA PHE A 119 9.73 -35.94 -7.22
C PHE A 119 8.28 -36.29 -6.83
N LYS A 120 7.83 -35.96 -5.60
CA LYS A 120 6.48 -36.28 -5.07
C LYS A 120 5.66 -35.01 -4.71
N PRO A 121 5.22 -34.19 -5.67
CA PRO A 121 4.86 -32.80 -5.38
C PRO A 121 3.47 -32.56 -4.73
N SER A 122 2.47 -33.44 -4.87
CA SER A 122 1.10 -33.04 -4.50
C SER A 122 0.80 -33.11 -2.99
N ASN A 123 1.38 -34.06 -2.26
CA ASN A 123 1.05 -34.33 -0.85
C ASN A 123 2.28 -34.54 0.04
N PHE A 124 3.50 -34.21 -0.42
CA PHE A 124 4.71 -34.41 0.35
C PHE A 124 5.03 -33.19 1.21
N VAL A 125 5.31 -33.43 2.49
CA VAL A 125 5.74 -32.42 3.46
C VAL A 125 7.02 -32.88 4.13
N GLY A 126 7.99 -31.99 4.20
CA GLY A 126 9.27 -32.23 4.85
C GLY A 126 9.32 -31.69 6.26
N VAL A 127 9.94 -32.43 7.19
CA VAL A 127 10.24 -32.00 8.55
C VAL A 127 11.73 -32.11 8.79
N VAL A 128 12.39 -30.98 9.01
CA VAL A 128 13.82 -30.92 9.31
C VAL A 128 14.01 -30.61 10.79
N PHE A 129 14.47 -31.59 11.56
CA PHE A 129 14.75 -31.42 12.99
C PHE A 129 16.17 -30.90 13.18
N ASN A 130 16.30 -29.72 13.81
CA ASN A 130 17.59 -29.17 14.21
C ASN A 130 18.00 -29.68 15.60
N ASP A 131 17.02 -29.87 16.49
CA ASP A 131 17.22 -30.31 17.86
C ASP A 131 15.96 -31.02 18.40
N ALA A 132 16.00 -31.48 19.65
CA ALA A 132 14.89 -32.14 20.36
C ALA A 132 13.58 -31.34 20.38
N MET A 133 13.67 -30.02 20.33
CA MET A 133 12.54 -29.09 20.50
C MET A 133 12.44 -28.10 19.33
N SER A 134 13.31 -28.23 18.31
CA SER A 134 13.39 -27.28 17.19
C SER A 134 13.31 -28.05 15.89
N TYR A 135 12.31 -27.70 15.08
CA TYR A 135 12.10 -28.26 13.75
C TYR A 135 11.68 -27.18 12.76
N GLN A 136 11.80 -27.50 11.47
CA GLN A 136 11.39 -26.67 10.35
C GLN A 136 10.46 -27.50 9.46
N LEU A 137 9.30 -26.95 9.15
CA LEU A 137 8.34 -27.55 8.22
C LEU A 137 8.58 -27.00 6.82
N ARG A 138 8.60 -27.91 5.83
CA ARG A 138 8.72 -27.60 4.41
C ARG A 138 7.46 -28.09 3.71
N PHE A 139 6.61 -27.14 3.35
CA PHE A 139 5.41 -27.40 2.59
C PHE A 139 5.62 -27.06 1.11
N PRO A 140 4.85 -27.69 0.21
CA PRO A 140 4.85 -27.32 -1.20
C PRO A 140 4.38 -25.87 -1.41
N ASP A 141 4.64 -25.32 -2.59
CA ASP A 141 4.36 -23.92 -2.99
C ASP A 141 2.89 -23.47 -2.84
N SER A 142 1.99 -24.36 -2.44
CA SER A 142 0.61 -24.02 -2.07
C SER A 142 0.51 -23.21 -0.77
N VAL A 143 1.52 -23.29 0.11
CA VAL A 143 1.62 -22.50 1.34
C VAL A 143 2.68 -21.43 1.14
N THR A 144 2.26 -20.17 1.22
CA THR A 144 3.16 -19.06 0.99
C THR A 144 4.17 -18.93 2.12
N MET A 145 5.40 -18.53 1.78
CA MET A 145 6.46 -18.37 2.77
C MET A 145 6.13 -17.22 3.72
N SER A 146 6.30 -17.44 5.03
CA SER A 146 6.10 -16.40 6.05
C SER A 146 6.92 -15.16 5.70
N SER A 147 6.25 -14.08 5.31
CA SER A 147 6.89 -12.82 4.99
C SER A 147 7.04 -11.99 6.27
N LEU A 148 8.15 -11.24 6.37
CA LEU A 148 8.34 -10.29 7.48
C LEU A 148 7.46 -9.03 7.32
N TYR A 149 6.82 -8.87 6.16
CA TYR A 149 6.06 -7.71 5.77
C TYR A 149 4.58 -8.01 5.87
N MET A 150 3.84 -7.18 6.58
CA MET A 150 2.39 -7.29 6.65
C MET A 150 1.81 -7.04 5.26
N GLU A 151 1.12 -8.05 4.70
CA GLU A 151 0.47 -7.92 3.40
C GLU A 151 -0.64 -6.86 3.41
N SER A 152 -0.92 -6.28 2.24
CA SER A 152 -2.02 -5.30 2.09
C SER A 152 -3.38 -5.94 2.37
N ARG A 153 -4.29 -5.17 2.95
CA ARG A 153 -5.69 -5.55 3.21
C ARG A 153 -6.45 -6.03 1.96
N ALA A 154 -5.99 -5.63 0.77
CA ALA A 154 -6.51 -6.12 -0.50
C ALA A 154 -6.43 -7.65 -0.66
N SER A 155 -5.44 -8.29 -0.04
CA SER A 155 -5.18 -9.73 -0.13
C SER A 155 -6.30 -10.57 0.50
N CYS A 156 -7.01 -10.04 1.51
CA CYS A 156 -8.00 -10.79 2.29
C CYS A 156 -9.41 -10.15 2.30
N SER A 157 -9.87 -9.64 1.15
CA SER A 157 -11.22 -9.02 1.07
C SER A 157 -12.38 -10.01 1.22
N SER A 158 -12.14 -11.30 0.95
CA SER A 158 -13.11 -12.38 1.21
C SER A 158 -12.38 -13.72 1.32
N LEU A 159 -12.72 -14.52 2.34
CA LEU A 159 -12.20 -15.88 2.53
C LEU A 159 -12.39 -16.78 1.29
N VAL A 160 -13.48 -16.56 0.55
CA VAL A 160 -13.81 -17.31 -0.67
C VAL A 160 -12.83 -17.05 -1.82
N LYS A 161 -12.20 -15.88 -1.88
CA LYS A 161 -11.23 -15.54 -2.93
C LYS A 161 -9.81 -16.03 -2.66
N GLY A 162 -9.62 -16.78 -1.56
CA GLY A 162 -8.30 -17.16 -1.07
C GLY A 162 -7.70 -16.00 -0.28
N CYS A 163 -7.37 -16.26 0.97
CA CYS A 163 -6.67 -15.32 1.82
C CYS A 163 -5.41 -16.00 2.32
N GLU A 164 -4.27 -15.38 2.03
CA GLU A 164 -2.96 -15.96 2.32
C GLU A 164 -2.79 -16.28 3.81
N SER A 165 -3.31 -15.41 4.68
CA SER A 165 -3.25 -15.62 6.14
C SER A 165 -4.01 -16.86 6.63
N VAL A 166 -5.00 -17.34 5.87
CA VAL A 166 -5.82 -18.51 6.23
C VAL A 166 -5.31 -19.78 5.54
N THR A 167 -4.43 -19.64 4.55
CA THR A 167 -3.84 -20.78 3.84
C THR A 167 -3.17 -21.77 4.79
N TYR A 168 -2.50 -21.30 5.84
CA TYR A 168 -1.89 -22.16 6.88
C TYR A 168 -2.90 -22.99 7.69
N TRP A 169 -4.13 -22.51 7.82
CA TRP A 169 -5.20 -23.22 8.53
C TRP A 169 -5.81 -24.29 7.62
N HIS A 170 -6.11 -23.95 6.35
CA HIS A 170 -6.73 -24.85 5.39
C HIS A 170 -5.77 -25.82 4.68
N SER A 171 -4.45 -25.57 4.70
CA SER A 171 -3.46 -26.47 4.10
C SER A 171 -3.09 -27.67 4.97
N GLY A 172 -3.59 -27.72 6.20
CA GLY A 172 -3.18 -28.71 7.20
C GLY A 172 -1.83 -28.41 7.85
N PHE A 173 -1.16 -27.30 7.51
CA PHE A 173 0.10 -26.88 8.13
C PHE A 173 -0.04 -26.77 9.65
N THR A 174 -1.03 -25.99 10.10
CA THR A 174 -1.26 -25.77 11.55
C THR A 174 -1.63 -27.07 12.26
N ALA A 175 -2.36 -27.96 11.58
CA ALA A 175 -2.73 -29.25 12.12
C ALA A 175 -1.50 -30.16 12.33
N LEU A 176 -0.62 -30.25 11.33
CA LEU A 176 0.61 -31.02 11.43
C LEU A 176 1.54 -30.44 12.51
N GLN A 177 1.64 -29.11 12.58
CA GLN A 177 2.43 -28.43 13.60
C GLN A 177 1.94 -28.77 15.00
N ALA A 178 0.62 -28.69 15.24
CA ALA A 178 0.02 -29.06 16.52
C ALA A 178 0.23 -30.55 16.87
N CYS A 179 0.18 -31.45 15.88
CA CYS A 179 0.47 -32.87 16.09
C CYS A 179 1.92 -33.10 16.57
N ILE A 180 2.89 -32.48 15.90
CA ILE A 180 4.32 -32.59 16.24
C ILE A 180 4.57 -31.98 17.63
N ASP A 181 4.03 -30.80 17.90
CA ASP A 181 4.18 -30.12 19.19
C ASP A 181 3.54 -30.94 20.33
N ALA A 182 2.34 -31.51 20.10
CA ALA A 182 1.70 -32.40 21.06
C ALA A 182 2.57 -33.63 21.38
N ALA A 183 3.16 -34.25 20.37
CA ALA A 183 4.06 -35.39 20.52
C ALA A 183 5.33 -35.02 21.32
N ILE A 184 5.97 -33.89 20.98
CA ILE A 184 7.16 -33.40 21.69
C ILE A 184 6.83 -33.11 23.16
N ILE A 185 5.72 -32.40 23.43
CA ILE A 185 5.30 -32.07 24.80
C ILE A 185 5.01 -33.34 25.58
N GLN A 186 4.31 -34.30 24.98
CA GLN A 186 3.99 -35.55 25.65
C GLN A 186 5.23 -36.39 25.96
N LEU A 187 6.20 -36.45 25.05
CA LEU A 187 7.47 -37.15 25.29
C LEU A 187 8.31 -36.51 26.40
N LYS A 188 8.25 -35.18 26.54
CA LYS A 188 9.02 -34.45 27.58
C LYS A 188 8.33 -34.39 28.93
N THR A 189 7.00 -34.26 28.95
CA THR A 189 6.22 -34.01 30.18
C THR A 189 5.41 -35.22 30.65
N ASN A 190 5.36 -36.29 29.84
CA ASN A 190 4.53 -37.48 30.05
C ASN A 190 3.03 -37.18 30.22
N ARG A 191 2.57 -36.04 29.67
CA ARG A 191 1.17 -35.60 29.70
C ARG A 191 0.68 -35.38 28.27
N SER A 192 -0.48 -35.94 27.92
CA SER A 192 -1.14 -35.67 26.64
C SER A 192 -1.75 -34.27 26.64
N VAL A 193 -1.54 -33.54 25.55
CA VAL A 193 -2.09 -32.18 25.32
C VAL A 193 -2.98 -32.14 24.07
N TRP A 194 -3.04 -33.25 23.31
CA TRP A 194 -3.77 -33.34 22.06
C TRP A 194 -5.23 -32.88 22.14
N GLU A 195 -6.01 -33.38 23.11
CA GLU A 195 -7.42 -33.01 23.30
C GLU A 195 -7.61 -31.48 23.49
N GLN A 196 -6.64 -30.81 24.11
CA GLN A 196 -6.70 -29.36 24.29
C GLN A 196 -6.36 -28.61 22.99
N LEU A 197 -5.43 -29.13 22.21
CA LEU A 197 -5.01 -28.54 20.93
C LEU A 197 -6.05 -28.75 19.83
N GLU A 198 -6.69 -29.91 19.78
CA GLU A 198 -7.77 -30.22 18.83
C GLU A 198 -8.99 -29.30 19.02
N LEU A 199 -9.33 -29.02 20.28
CA LEU A 199 -10.42 -28.09 20.63
C LEU A 199 -10.09 -26.61 20.38
N THR A 200 -8.84 -26.29 20.04
CA THR A 200 -8.43 -24.91 19.78
C THR A 200 -9.10 -24.40 18.51
N ARG A 201 -9.70 -23.22 18.60
CA ARG A 201 -10.38 -22.56 17.47
C ARG A 201 -9.57 -21.36 17.02
N ALA A 202 -9.42 -21.22 15.71
CA ALA A 202 -8.84 -20.03 15.12
C ALA A 202 -9.95 -19.06 14.69
N VAL A 203 -9.75 -17.79 15.01
CA VAL A 203 -10.64 -16.71 14.57
C VAL A 203 -9.80 -15.72 13.79
N VAL A 204 -10.21 -15.46 12.55
CA VAL A 204 -9.67 -14.33 11.79
C VAL A 204 -10.21 -13.06 12.42
N MET A 205 -9.30 -12.24 12.94
CA MET A 205 -9.67 -10.98 13.56
C MET A 205 -10.21 -10.03 12.51
N GLY A 206 -11.41 -9.53 12.78
CA GLY A 206 -12.04 -8.49 11.98
C GLY A 206 -11.30 -7.17 12.11
N GLU A 207 -11.37 -6.37 11.06
CA GLU A 207 -10.71 -5.07 10.99
C GLU A 207 -11.74 -3.99 10.68
N ALA A 208 -11.65 -2.86 11.40
CA ALA A 208 -12.54 -1.72 11.26
C ALA A 208 -12.44 -1.10 9.86
N GLU A 209 -13.43 -0.33 9.44
CA GLU A 209 -13.41 0.42 8.17
C GLU A 209 -12.16 1.31 8.07
N VAL A 210 -11.31 1.03 7.08
CA VAL A 210 -10.12 1.85 6.80
C VAL A 210 -10.11 2.18 5.32
N MET A 211 -9.88 3.46 5.02
CA MET A 211 -9.55 3.91 3.69
C MET A 211 -8.03 3.77 3.53
N GLU A 212 -7.56 2.74 2.82
CA GLU A 212 -6.14 2.71 2.45
C GLU A 212 -5.90 3.82 1.44
N ILE A 213 -5.01 4.71 1.84
CA ILE A 213 -4.50 5.76 0.99
C ILE A 213 -3.20 5.24 0.41
N ASP A 214 -3.21 4.85 -0.86
CA ASP A 214 -1.97 4.53 -1.55
C ASP A 214 -1.07 5.79 -1.56
N SER A 215 0.10 5.68 -0.96
CA SER A 215 1.08 6.78 -0.85
C SER A 215 1.62 7.21 -2.21
N PHE A 216 1.71 6.27 -3.16
CA PHE A 216 2.25 6.49 -4.50
C PHE A 216 1.41 7.46 -5.37
N PRO A 217 0.10 7.23 -5.63
CA PRO A 217 -0.72 8.18 -6.39
C PRO A 217 -0.82 9.54 -5.70
N ARG A 218 -0.79 9.59 -4.36
CA ARG A 218 -0.78 10.86 -3.62
C ARG A 218 0.49 11.67 -3.89
N ALA A 219 1.67 11.04 -3.87
CA ALA A 219 2.92 11.71 -4.20
C ALA A 219 2.92 12.25 -5.63
N ILE A 220 2.38 11.48 -6.59
CA ILE A 220 2.24 11.91 -7.98
C ILE A 220 1.31 13.12 -8.09
N ILE A 221 0.13 13.09 -7.46
CA ILE A 221 -0.83 14.22 -7.46
C ILE A 221 -0.16 15.48 -6.92
N LEU A 222 0.62 15.39 -5.84
CA LEU A 222 1.34 16.53 -5.26
C LEU A 222 2.38 17.11 -6.22
N ILE A 223 3.17 16.26 -6.88
CA ILE A 223 4.16 16.69 -7.87
C ILE A 223 3.46 17.38 -9.06
N TYR A 224 2.39 16.79 -9.58
CA TYR A 224 1.62 17.37 -10.67
C TYR A 224 0.97 18.71 -10.29
N LEU A 225 0.50 18.85 -9.06
CA LEU A 225 -0.03 20.12 -8.56
C LEU A 225 1.04 21.21 -8.56
N VAL A 226 2.26 20.91 -8.11
CA VAL A 226 3.39 21.86 -8.17
C VAL A 226 3.71 22.25 -9.61
N ILE A 227 3.72 21.28 -10.53
CA ILE A 227 3.96 21.53 -11.95
C ILE A 227 2.84 22.40 -12.56
N ALA A 228 1.58 22.17 -12.19
CA ALA A 228 0.44 22.94 -12.68
C ALA A 228 0.53 24.43 -12.32
N PHE A 229 1.07 24.75 -11.13
CA PHE A 229 1.26 26.13 -10.67
C PHE A 229 2.57 26.79 -11.13
N SER A 230 3.55 26.01 -11.63
CA SER A 230 4.85 26.53 -12.08
C SER A 230 4.75 27.55 -13.24
N PRO A 231 3.96 27.32 -14.31
CA PRO A 231 3.77 28.30 -15.38
C PRO A 231 3.25 29.64 -14.87
N PHE A 232 2.34 29.65 -13.89
CA PHE A 232 1.83 30.90 -13.30
C PHE A 232 2.96 31.73 -12.67
N GLY A 233 3.85 31.08 -11.92
CA GLY A 233 5.05 31.73 -11.36
C GLY A 233 5.99 32.27 -12.44
N TYR A 234 6.22 31.50 -13.51
CA TYR A 234 7.05 31.91 -14.64
C TYR A 234 6.49 33.13 -15.38
N TYR A 235 5.18 33.15 -15.67
CA TYR A 235 4.52 34.27 -16.33
C TYR A 235 4.51 35.53 -15.46
N LEU A 236 4.27 35.39 -14.16
CA LEU A 236 4.37 36.50 -13.22
C LEU A 236 5.80 37.08 -13.21
N ALA A 237 6.81 36.22 -13.11
CA ALA A 237 8.22 36.62 -13.09
C ALA A 237 8.62 37.32 -14.40
N SER A 238 8.25 36.77 -15.55
CA SER A 238 8.56 37.38 -16.86
C SER A 238 7.89 38.74 -17.04
N HIS A 239 6.64 38.92 -16.58
CA HIS A 239 5.98 40.22 -16.61
C HIS A 239 6.69 41.24 -15.71
N ILE A 240 7.08 40.85 -14.50
CA ILE A 240 7.82 41.73 -13.57
C ILE A 240 9.19 42.11 -14.15
N VAL A 241 9.91 41.16 -14.76
CA VAL A 241 11.21 41.41 -15.40
C VAL A 241 11.05 42.34 -16.60
N ALA A 242 10.08 42.09 -17.49
CA ALA A 242 9.81 42.95 -18.63
C ALA A 242 9.41 44.38 -18.22
N GLU A 243 8.69 44.53 -17.11
CA GLU A 243 8.33 45.83 -16.55
C GLU A 243 9.54 46.56 -15.94
N LYS A 244 10.45 45.80 -15.31
CA LYS A 244 11.73 46.30 -14.78
C LYS A 244 12.69 46.74 -15.88
N GLU A 245 12.85 45.95 -16.94
CA GLU A 245 13.71 46.27 -18.10
C GLU A 245 13.25 47.54 -18.82
N ARG A 246 11.93 47.74 -18.93
CA ARG A 246 11.35 48.96 -19.51
C ARG A 246 11.37 50.16 -18.56
N LYS A 247 11.94 50.02 -17.36
CA LYS A 247 11.98 51.04 -16.29
C LYS A 247 10.61 51.66 -15.99
N LEU A 248 9.52 50.93 -16.24
CA LEU A 248 8.16 51.45 -16.12
C LEU A 248 7.85 51.88 -14.68
N LYS A 249 8.42 51.16 -13.70
CA LYS A 249 8.33 51.52 -12.28
C LYS A 249 8.97 52.89 -11.98
N GLU A 250 10.11 53.21 -12.59
CA GLU A 250 10.78 54.51 -12.42
C GLU A 250 9.96 55.63 -13.07
N PHE A 251 9.44 55.39 -14.29
CA PHE A 251 8.53 56.33 -14.95
C PHE A 251 7.25 56.58 -14.13
N MET A 252 6.68 55.54 -13.51
CA MET A 252 5.46 55.65 -12.71
C MET A 252 5.69 56.37 -11.37
N LYS A 253 6.88 56.24 -10.77
CA LYS A 253 7.30 57.04 -9.61
C LYS A 253 7.42 58.52 -9.96
N ILE A 254 8.01 58.84 -11.12
CA ILE A 254 8.13 60.22 -11.62
C ILE A 254 6.74 60.83 -11.89
N LEU A 255 5.77 60.01 -12.32
CA LEU A 255 4.37 60.42 -12.52
C LEU A 255 3.57 60.62 -11.21
N GLY A 256 4.19 60.38 -10.05
CA GLY A 256 3.57 60.59 -8.73
C GLY A 256 2.74 59.42 -8.20
N LEU A 257 2.94 58.19 -8.70
CA LEU A 257 2.24 57.01 -8.19
C LEU A 257 2.90 56.45 -6.91
N HIS A 258 2.09 56.09 -5.92
CA HIS A 258 2.56 55.48 -4.67
C HIS A 258 2.93 54.00 -4.86
N ASP A 259 4.04 53.55 -4.27
CA ASP A 259 4.58 52.18 -4.43
C ASP A 259 3.59 51.07 -4.00
N THR A 260 2.67 51.37 -3.07
CA THR A 260 1.65 50.41 -2.62
C THR A 260 0.56 50.19 -3.67
N ALA A 261 0.11 51.25 -4.36
CA ALA A 261 -0.93 51.15 -5.39
C ALA A 261 -0.47 50.30 -6.57
N PHE A 262 0.83 50.30 -6.86
CA PHE A 262 1.45 49.46 -7.87
C PHE A 262 1.28 47.97 -7.56
N TRP A 263 1.65 47.52 -6.35
CA TRP A 263 1.51 46.12 -5.95
C TRP A 263 0.05 45.66 -5.93
N TYR A 264 -0.86 46.50 -5.44
CA TYR A 264 -2.28 46.20 -5.46
C TYR A 264 -2.83 46.01 -6.88
N VAL A 265 -2.43 46.86 -7.83
CA VAL A 265 -2.86 46.73 -9.24
C VAL A 265 -2.28 45.48 -9.87
N SER A 266 -1.02 45.13 -9.59
CA SER A 266 -0.42 43.89 -10.10
C SER A 266 -1.11 42.64 -9.54
N ILE A 267 -1.44 42.61 -8.25
CA ILE A 267 -2.17 41.49 -7.64
C ILE A 267 -3.60 41.42 -8.18
N TRP A 268 -4.32 42.54 -8.23
CA TRP A 268 -5.69 42.60 -8.76
C TRP A 268 -5.77 42.22 -10.24
N TYR A 269 -4.78 42.62 -11.04
CA TYR A 269 -4.73 42.26 -12.45
C TYR A 269 -4.51 40.76 -12.65
N ASN A 270 -3.63 40.13 -11.86
CA ASN A 270 -3.47 38.68 -11.87
C ASN A 270 -4.73 37.96 -11.35
N LEU A 271 -5.44 38.52 -10.37
CA LEU A 271 -6.70 37.99 -9.86
C LEU A 271 -7.83 38.06 -10.90
N ILE A 272 -7.97 39.18 -11.62
CA ILE A 272 -8.96 39.33 -12.72
C ILE A 272 -8.66 38.36 -13.87
N ILE A 273 -7.40 38.06 -14.13
CA ILE A 273 -7.00 37.03 -15.11
C ILE A 273 -7.40 35.64 -14.60
N LEU A 274 -7.30 35.39 -13.30
CA LEU A 274 -7.72 34.14 -12.67
C LEU A 274 -9.25 33.96 -12.64
N GLU A 275 -10.00 35.04 -12.41
CA GLU A 275 -11.48 35.04 -12.33
C GLU A 275 -12.15 34.95 -13.72
N LYS A 276 -11.41 35.25 -14.79
CA LYS A 276 -11.83 35.01 -16.18
C LYS A 276 -11.37 33.65 -16.73
N MET A 277 -10.68 32.85 -15.92
CA MET A 277 -10.32 31.46 -16.20
C MET A 277 -11.49 30.54 -15.87
#